data_AF-A0A3N6BQC0-F1
#
_entry.id   AF-A0A3N6BQC0-F1
#
_cell.length_a   1.000
_cell.length_b   1.000
_cell.length_c   1.000
_cell.angle_alpha   90.00
_cell.angle_beta   90.00
_cell.angle_gamma   90.00
#
_symmetry.space_group_name_H-M   'P 1'
#
loop_
_entity.id
_entity.type
_entity.pdbx_description
1 polymer ?
#
loop_
_entity_poly.entity_id
_entity_poly.type
_entity_poly.pdbx_seq_one_letter_code
_entity_poly.pdbx_strand_id
1 'polypeptide(L)' 'VRTPGGEIRAFTARCTHLDCTVQYRSDLQGIWCACHNGHYDLQGRNVAGPPPRPLEQYKVNIRGDEVVVSRG' A
#
# COMPACT_ATOMS: atom_id res chain seq x y z
N VAL A 1 -3.61 1.53 4.66
CA VAL A 1 -3.14 0.40 5.52
C VAL A 1 -2.84 0.92 6.91
N ARG A 2 -3.12 0.12 7.96
CA ARG A 2 -2.67 0.40 9.32
C ARG A 2 -1.47 -0.50 9.62
N THR A 3 -0.34 0.07 10.01
CA THR A 3 0.87 -0.69 10.33
C THR A 3 0.73 -1.35 11.71
N PRO A 4 1.58 -2.35 12.04
CA PRO A 4 1.61 -2.92 13.39
C PRO A 4 1.87 -1.88 14.50
N GLY A 5 2.59 -0.79 14.19
CA GLY A 5 2.81 0.33 15.12
C GLY A 5 1.63 1.30 15.24
N GLY A 6 0.49 1.02 14.61
CA GLY A 6 -0.72 1.84 14.69
C GLY A 6 -0.78 3.00 13.68
N GLU A 7 0.31 3.29 12.98
CA GLU A 7 0.40 4.34 11.95
C GLU A 7 -0.52 4.01 10.77
N ILE A 8 -1.18 5.03 10.22
CA ILE A 8 -1.99 4.90 9.01
C ILE A 8 -1.18 5.44 7.82
N ARG A 9 -1.03 4.62 6.79
CA ARG A 9 -0.41 5.00 5.53
C ARG A 9 -1.39 4.79 4.38
N ALA A 10 -1.37 5.69 3.41
CA ALA A 10 -2.25 5.65 2.24
C ALA A 10 -1.43 5.55 0.95
N PHE A 11 -1.87 4.67 0.07
CA PHE A 11 -1.22 4.38 -1.21
C PHE A 11 -2.28 4.28 -2.29
N THR A 12 -1.88 4.42 -3.55
CA THR A 12 -2.71 3.97 -4.66
C THR A 12 -2.99 2.48 -4.48
N ALA A 13 -4.24 2.09 -4.71
CA ALA A 13 -4.61 0.68 -4.71
C ALA A 13 -4.28 -0.02 -6.04
N ARG A 14 -3.57 0.64 -6.96
CA ARG A 14 -3.19 0.09 -8.26
C ARG A 14 -1.79 -0.52 -8.23
N CYS A 15 -1.70 -1.81 -8.51
CA CYS A 15 -0.43 -2.50 -8.72
C CYS A 15 0.33 -1.84 -9.87
N THR A 16 1.58 -1.51 -9.63
CA THR A 16 2.46 -0.83 -10.60
C THR A 16 2.92 -1.72 -11.76
N HIS A 17 2.54 -3.00 -11.77
CA HIS A 17 2.75 -3.90 -12.91
C HIS A 17 1.73 -3.64 -14.02
N LEU A 18 0.45 -3.99 -13.80
CA LEU A 18 -0.64 -3.93 -14.79
C LEU A 18 -1.98 -3.53 -14.11
N ASP A 19 -1.91 -2.62 -13.15
CA ASP A 19 -3.06 -1.93 -12.52
C ASP A 19 -4.11 -2.77 -11.78
N CYS A 20 -3.88 -4.07 -11.58
CA CYS A 20 -4.68 -4.88 -10.64
C CYS A 20 -4.78 -4.22 -9.26
N THR A 21 -5.92 -4.37 -8.60
CA THR A 21 -6.09 -3.86 -7.23
C THR A 21 -5.23 -4.66 -6.24
N VAL A 22 -4.39 -3.96 -5.47
CA VAL A 22 -3.57 -4.57 -4.41
C VAL A 22 -4.36 -4.72 -3.11
N GLN A 23 -3.96 -5.68 -2.28
CA GLN A 23 -4.61 -6.02 -1.02
C GLN A 23 -3.60 -5.99 0.12
N TYR A 24 -4.00 -5.48 1.28
CA TYR A 24 -3.22 -5.70 2.50
C TYR A 24 -3.40 -7.15 2.96
N ARG A 25 -2.28 -7.82 3.27
CA ARG A 25 -2.21 -9.20 3.75
C ARG A 25 -1.49 -9.19 5.10
N SER A 26 -2.23 -9.43 6.18
CA SER A 26 -1.68 -9.43 7.54
C SER A 26 -0.73 -10.59 7.80
N ASP A 27 -0.98 -11.74 7.19
CA ASP A 27 -0.12 -12.93 7.23
C ASP A 27 1.24 -12.68 6.55
N LEU A 28 1.29 -11.83 5.52
CA LEU A 28 2.52 -11.41 4.85
C LEU A 28 3.11 -10.13 5.44
N GLN A 29 2.41 -9.48 6.38
CA GLN A 29 2.73 -8.15 6.90
C GLN A 29 3.03 -7.15 5.77
N GLY A 30 2.26 -7.20 4.67
CA GLY A 30 2.58 -6.49 3.44
C GLY A 30 1.36 -6.21 2.58
N ILE A 31 1.60 -5.55 1.45
CA ILE A 31 0.60 -5.31 0.41
C ILE A 31 0.92 -6.25 -0.76
N TRP A 32 -0.08 -6.91 -1.29
CA TRP A 32 0.07 -8.02 -2.23
C TRP A 32 -0.88 -7.89 -3.42
N CYS A 33 -0.42 -8.30 -4.59
CA CYS A 33 -1.20 -8.35 -5.81
C CYS A 33 -1.44 -9.79 -6.25
N ALA A 34 -2.72 -10.18 -6.31
CA ALA A 34 -3.13 -11.55 -6.64
C ALA A 34 -2.84 -11.98 -8.08
N CYS A 35 -2.72 -11.02 -9.01
CA CYS A 35 -2.60 -11.34 -10.43
C CYS A 35 -1.30 -12.06 -10.78
N HIS A 36 -0.16 -11.60 -10.23
CA HIS A 36 1.17 -12.10 -10.59
C HIS A 36 2.10 -12.18 -9.37
N ASN A 37 1.52 -12.34 -8.18
CA ASN A 37 2.25 -12.43 -6.91
C ASN A 37 3.21 -11.25 -6.70
N GLY A 38 2.73 -10.02 -6.91
CA GLY A 38 3.49 -8.81 -6.63
C GLY A 38 3.45 -8.48 -5.15
N HIS A 39 4.58 -8.10 -4.55
CA HIS A 39 4.68 -7.76 -3.13
C HIS A 39 5.20 -6.35 -2.95
N TYR A 40 4.58 -5.63 -2.02
CA TYR A 40 5.05 -4.38 -1.49
C TYR A 40 5.14 -4.46 0.04
N ASP A 41 6.13 -3.80 0.62
CA ASP A 41 6.19 -3.61 2.07
C ASP A 41 5.16 -2.58 2.56
N LEU A 42 5.10 -2.36 3.88
CA LEU A 42 4.20 -1.38 4.48
C LEU A 42 4.63 0.08 4.25
N GLN A 43 5.78 0.31 3.60
CA GLN A 43 6.21 1.60 3.08
C GLN A 43 5.82 1.76 1.60
N GLY A 44 5.13 0.77 1.01
CA GLY A 44 4.70 0.77 -0.38
C GLY A 44 5.81 0.46 -1.37
N ARG A 45 7.02 0.10 -0.92
CA ARG A 45 8.12 -0.28 -1.80
C ARG A 45 7.87 -1.67 -2.34
N ASN A 46 8.05 -1.86 -3.64
CA ASN A 46 8.02 -3.18 -4.26
C ASN A 46 9.21 -4.00 -3.73
N VAL A 47 8.93 -5.19 -3.18
CA VAL A 47 9.95 -6.05 -2.55
C VAL A 47 10.05 -7.43 -3.19
N ALA A 48 9.04 -7.86 -3.94
CA ALA A 48 9.09 -9.10 -4.73
C ALA A 48 8.03 -9.10 -5.86
N GLY A 49 8.18 -10.03 -6.80
CA GLY A 49 7.30 -10.19 -7.95
C GLY A 49 7.63 -9.21 -9.10
N PRO A 50 6.74 -9.10 -10.10
CA PRO A 50 6.97 -8.25 -11.27
C PRO A 50 6.81 -6.73 -11.08
N PRO A 51 6.17 -6.16 -10.03
CA PRO A 51 5.98 -4.72 -9.99
C PRO A 51 7.31 -3.94 -10.03
N PRO A 52 7.50 -3.03 -11.01
CA PRO A 52 8.80 -2.42 -11.28
C PRO A 52 9.12 -1.22 -10.37
N ARG A 53 8.13 -0.71 -9.63
CA ARG A 53 8.26 0.52 -8.83
C ARG A 53 7.33 0.53 -7.61
N PRO A 54 7.61 1.36 -6.59
CA PRO A 54 6.74 1.52 -5.42
C PRO A 54 5.34 2.01 -5.77
N LEU A 55 4.39 1.74 -4.87
CA LEU A 55 3.07 2.35 -4.89
C LEU A 55 3.19 3.87 -4.67
N GLU A 56 2.38 4.63 -5.40
CA GLU A 56 2.22 6.06 -5.16
C GLU A 56 1.66 6.29 -3.76
N GLN A 57 2.30 7.15 -2.98
CA GLN A 57 1.89 7.48 -1.61
C GLN A 57 0.99 8.70 -1.59
N TYR A 58 0.07 8.74 -0.63
CA TYR A 58 -0.77 9.88 -0.34
C TYR A 58 -0.43 10.46 1.03
N LYS A 59 -0.66 11.76 1.20
CA LYS A 59 -0.56 12.41 2.51
C LYS A 59 -1.74 11.93 3.38
N VAL A 60 -1.45 11.60 4.62
CA VAL A 60 -2.45 11.21 5.62
C VAL A 60 -2.46 12.25 6.72
N ASN A 61 -3.63 12.81 7.01
CA ASN A 61 -3.86 13.72 8.14
C ASN A 61 -4.96 13.11 9.03
N ILE A 62 -4.65 12.88 10.30
CA ILE A 62 -5.59 12.31 11.27
C ILE A 62 -6.15 13.45 12.12
N ARG A 63 -7.47 13.59 12.17
CA ARG A 63 -8.18 14.63 12.92
C ARG A 63 -9.23 13.97 13.81
N GLY A 64 -8.86 13.66 15.05
CA GLY A 64 -9.68 12.82 15.91
C GLY A 64 -9.87 11.43 15.27
N ASP A 65 -11.13 11.06 15.02
CA ASP A 65 -11.49 9.78 14.38
C ASP A 65 -11.49 9.85 12.85
N GLU A 66 -11.30 11.04 12.26
CA GLU A 66 -11.29 11.23 10.81
C GLU A 66 -9.89 10.98 10.22
N VAL A 67 -9.84 10.22 9.13
CA VAL A 67 -8.64 10.02 8.31
C VAL A 67 -8.82 10.74 6.98
N VAL A 68 -8.13 11.85 6.82
CA VAL A 68 -8.14 12.64 5.57
C VAL A 68 -6.94 12.22 4.72
N VAL A 69 -7.22 11.82 3.48
CA VAL A 69 -6.20 11.44 2.49
C VAL A 69 -6.18 12.47 1.38
N SER A 70 -5.01 13.04 1.09
CA SER A 70 -4.85 14.04 0.03
C SER A 70 -3.67 13.72 -0.89
N ARG A 71 -3.78 14.20 -2.14
CA ARG A 71 -2.62 14.25 -3.04
C ARG A 71 -1.67 15.35 -2.58
N GLY A 72 -0.38 15.06 -2.71
CA GLY A 72 0.71 15.92 -2.26
C GLY A 72 0.78 17.24 -2.99
#